data_AF-A0A074JFF4-F1
#
_entry.id   AF-A0A074JFF4-F1
#
_cell.length_a   1.000
_cell.length_b   1.000
_cell.length_c   1.000
_cell.angle_alpha   90.00
_cell.angle_beta   90.00
_cell.angle_gamma   90.00
#
_symmetry.space_group_name_H-M   'P 1'
#
loop_
_entity.id
_entity.type
_entity.pdbx_description
1 polymer ?
#
loop_
_entity_poly.entity_id
_entity_poly.type
_entity_poly.pdbx_seq_one_letter_code
_entity_poly.pdbx_strand_id
1 'polypeptide(L)'
;MAAFLDRRDPENIEGSAECFEDRAGGWLDVMAAAADLHPITRACMGFHLWSLAGLGQHGDQIEAAVTASRIAASDGSGAIFAPLAMGGAGGLRVSGLPPERLARWLDGMNSAILKAMRTLDDVETWTGRAENVMAHLSGRTPVALRTAFCQWPMVSAPMAEALTGASRAAVQRNLAWMEASGLICEVTGQGRYRMWKTAV
;
A
#
# COMPACT_ATOMS: atom_id res chain seq x y z
N MET A 1 10.81 -27.38 11.63
CA MET A 1 10.15 -27.18 10.31
C MET A 1 9.24 -28.36 9.94
N ALA A 2 9.73 -29.60 9.90
CA ALA A 2 8.88 -30.78 9.65
C ALA A 2 7.73 -30.93 10.67
N ALA A 3 8.02 -30.80 11.97
CA ALA A 3 7.00 -30.88 13.03
C ALA A 3 5.90 -29.79 12.99
N PHE A 4 6.12 -28.69 12.28
CA PHE A 4 5.12 -27.61 12.09
C PHE A 4 4.20 -27.91 10.89
N LEU A 5 4.74 -28.54 9.84
CA LEU A 5 4.01 -28.85 8.61
C LEU A 5 3.20 -30.16 8.72
N ASP A 6 3.67 -31.13 9.51
CA ASP A 6 3.05 -32.46 9.62
C ASP A 6 1.72 -32.47 10.40
N ARG A 7 1.37 -31.38 11.10
CA ARG A 7 0.15 -31.28 11.94
C ARG A 7 -1.11 -30.80 11.21
N ARG A 8 -1.04 -30.37 9.94
CA ARG A 8 -2.06 -29.47 9.38
C ARG A 8 -2.48 -29.82 7.95
N ASP A 9 -3.11 -30.98 7.80
CA ASP A 9 -3.91 -31.32 6.62
C ASP A 9 -5.22 -30.49 6.64
N PRO A 10 -5.45 -29.58 5.68
CA PRO A 10 -6.61 -28.69 5.69
C PRO A 10 -7.96 -29.40 5.51
N GLU A 11 -7.99 -30.65 5.04
CA GLU A 11 -9.23 -31.43 4.89
C GLU A 11 -9.66 -32.16 6.18
N ASN A 12 -8.83 -32.15 7.24
CA ASN A 12 -9.03 -32.96 8.45
C ASN A 12 -8.98 -32.13 9.75
N ILE A 13 -9.56 -30.93 9.76
CA ILE A 13 -9.74 -30.15 11.00
C ILE A 13 -10.92 -30.72 11.79
N GLU A 14 -10.73 -31.89 12.41
CA GLU A 14 -11.64 -32.39 13.45
C GLU A 14 -11.59 -31.44 14.65
N GLY A 15 -12.74 -30.82 14.99
CA GLY A 15 -13.25 -30.54 16.35
C GLY A 15 -12.36 -29.88 17.42
N SER A 16 -11.12 -29.52 17.10
CA SER A 16 -10.10 -28.94 17.96
C SER A 16 -9.69 -27.64 17.28
N ALA A 17 -10.54 -26.63 17.39
CA ALA A 17 -10.20 -25.28 16.93
C ALA A 17 -9.10 -24.74 17.85
N GLU A 18 -7.85 -25.09 17.55
CA GLU A 18 -6.67 -24.45 18.14
C GLU A 18 -6.89 -22.94 18.10
N CYS A 19 -6.75 -22.28 19.26
CA CYS A 19 -7.12 -20.87 19.39
C CYS A 19 -6.31 -20.06 18.37
N PHE A 20 -6.88 -18.96 17.88
CA PHE A 20 -6.13 -18.05 17.00
C PHE A 20 -4.79 -17.64 17.63
N GLU A 21 -4.78 -17.42 18.95
CA GLU A 21 -3.59 -17.08 19.72
C GLU A 21 -2.48 -18.14 19.61
N ASP A 22 -2.83 -19.42 19.72
CA ASP A 22 -1.88 -20.52 19.61
C ASP A 22 -1.30 -20.62 18.19
N ARG A 23 -2.15 -20.46 17.16
CA ARG A 23 -1.72 -20.42 15.76
C ARG A 23 -0.81 -19.24 15.46
N ALA A 24 -1.14 -18.07 15.99
CA ALA A 24 -0.35 -16.85 15.83
C ALA A 24 0.99 -16.96 16.59
N GLY A 25 0.98 -17.53 17.80
CA GLY A 25 2.18 -17.85 18.57
C GLY A 25 3.13 -18.75 17.80
N GLY A 26 2.62 -19.85 17.23
CA GLY A 26 3.44 -20.75 16.41
C GLY A 26 4.04 -20.07 15.17
N TRP A 27 3.32 -19.15 14.52
CA TRP A 27 3.88 -18.36 13.42
C TRP A 27 4.97 -17.40 13.92
N LEU A 28 4.75 -16.71 15.05
CA LEU A 28 5.72 -15.81 15.66
C LEU A 28 7.02 -16.54 16.06
N ASP A 29 6.93 -17.74 16.62
CA ASP A 29 8.09 -18.56 16.96
C ASP A 29 8.94 -18.89 15.74
N VAL A 30 8.30 -19.23 14.61
CA VAL A 30 9.01 -19.49 13.34
C VAL A 30 9.67 -18.21 12.83
N MET A 31 9.00 -17.06 12.94
CA MET A 31 9.56 -15.77 12.53
C MET A 31 10.73 -15.34 13.41
N ALA A 32 10.68 -15.65 14.71
CA ALA A 32 11.77 -15.41 15.66
C ALA A 32 12.97 -16.34 15.40
N ALA A 33 12.72 -17.62 15.10
CA ALA A 33 13.79 -18.55 14.73
C ALA A 33 14.52 -18.15 13.44
N ALA A 34 13.88 -17.37 12.58
CA ALA A 34 14.45 -16.81 11.37
C ALA A 34 14.99 -15.38 11.55
N ALA A 35 15.32 -14.97 12.77
CA ALA A 35 15.76 -13.61 13.08
C ALA A 35 17.01 -13.18 12.27
N ASP A 36 17.92 -14.11 11.98
CA ASP A 36 19.16 -13.85 11.24
C ASP A 36 18.95 -13.68 9.72
N LEU A 37 17.74 -13.96 9.20
CA LEU A 37 17.42 -13.66 7.81
C LEU A 37 17.22 -12.16 7.61
N HIS A 38 17.69 -11.64 6.47
CA HIS A 38 17.38 -10.28 6.05
C HIS A 38 15.85 -10.05 6.08
N PRO A 39 15.35 -8.89 6.56
CA PRO A 39 13.91 -8.68 6.77
C PRO A 39 13.06 -8.90 5.51
N ILE A 40 13.58 -8.56 4.33
CA ILE A 40 12.94 -8.82 3.03
C ILE A 40 12.69 -10.33 2.82
N THR A 41 13.67 -11.16 3.13
CA THR A 41 13.59 -12.63 2.99
C THR A 41 12.68 -13.20 4.07
N ARG A 42 12.81 -12.71 5.31
CA ARG A 42 11.96 -13.09 6.44
C ARG A 42 10.50 -12.76 6.18
N ALA A 43 10.21 -11.61 5.57
CA ALA A 43 8.87 -11.21 5.14
C ALA A 43 8.27 -12.16 4.10
N CYS A 44 9.04 -12.55 3.08
CA CYS A 44 8.62 -13.54 2.09
C CYS A 44 8.25 -14.88 2.74
N MET A 45 9.10 -15.35 3.64
CA MET A 45 8.86 -16.58 4.41
C MET A 45 7.57 -16.46 5.23
N GLY A 46 7.41 -15.39 6.01
CA GLY A 46 6.23 -15.16 6.84
C GLY A 46 4.93 -15.07 6.04
N PHE A 47 4.96 -14.40 4.88
CA PHE A 47 3.83 -14.31 3.96
C PHE A 47 3.36 -15.70 3.48
N HIS A 48 4.29 -16.54 3.02
CA HIS A 48 3.94 -17.87 2.51
C HIS A 48 3.59 -18.88 3.60
N LEU A 49 4.09 -18.69 4.82
CA LEU A 49 3.75 -19.52 5.97
C LEU A 49 2.42 -19.13 6.61
N TRP A 50 1.85 -17.97 6.29
CA TRP A 50 0.63 -17.45 6.92
C TRP A 50 -0.56 -18.42 6.81
N SER A 51 -0.89 -18.86 5.59
CA SER A 51 -1.99 -19.81 5.39
C SER A 51 -1.68 -21.20 5.98
N LEU A 52 -0.42 -21.64 5.89
CA LEU A 52 0.05 -22.90 6.49
C LEU A 52 0.00 -22.88 8.01
N ALA A 53 0.11 -21.69 8.62
CA ALA A 53 -0.09 -21.49 10.05
C ALA A 53 -1.57 -21.55 10.45
N GLY A 54 -2.50 -21.70 9.50
CA GLY A 54 -3.93 -21.62 9.74
C GLY A 54 -4.39 -20.20 10.08
N LEU A 55 -3.59 -19.17 9.77
CA LEU A 55 -3.92 -17.76 10.04
C LEU A 55 -4.75 -17.12 8.93
N GLY A 56 -5.01 -17.84 7.84
CA GLY A 56 -5.86 -17.36 6.76
C GLY A 56 -7.24 -18.00 6.79
N GLN A 57 -8.28 -17.23 7.10
CA GLN A 57 -9.66 -17.49 6.68
C GLN A 57 -9.98 -16.73 5.37
N HIS A 58 -11.16 -16.98 4.80
CA HIS A 58 -11.59 -16.46 3.50
C HIS A 58 -11.38 -14.94 3.35
N GLY A 59 -10.33 -14.53 2.65
CA GLY A 59 -10.03 -13.10 2.38
C GLY A 59 -8.72 -12.58 2.99
N ASP A 60 -8.05 -13.35 3.86
CA ASP A 60 -6.91 -12.89 4.68
C ASP A 60 -5.57 -12.72 3.94
N GLN A 61 -5.61 -12.60 2.62
CA GLN A 61 -4.40 -12.28 1.84
C GLN A 61 -3.89 -10.86 2.14
N ILE A 62 -4.77 -9.98 2.62
CA ILE A 62 -4.43 -8.58 2.94
C ILE A 62 -3.59 -8.53 4.21
N GLU A 63 -3.99 -9.20 5.28
CA GLU A 63 -3.32 -9.23 6.58
C GLU A 63 -1.90 -9.80 6.45
N ALA A 64 -1.77 -10.90 5.69
CA ALA A 64 -0.48 -11.50 5.39
C ALA A 64 0.42 -10.52 4.61
N ALA A 65 -0.13 -9.85 3.58
CA ALA A 65 0.62 -8.91 2.75
C ALA A 65 1.03 -7.64 3.52
N VAL A 66 0.14 -7.09 4.36
CA VAL A 66 0.41 -5.92 5.21
C VAL A 66 1.46 -6.25 6.26
N THR A 67 1.36 -7.41 6.90
CA THR A 67 2.36 -7.88 7.89
C THR A 67 3.73 -8.06 7.24
N ALA A 68 3.78 -8.75 6.10
CA ALA A 68 5.02 -8.94 5.35
C ALA A 68 5.60 -7.60 4.86
N SER A 69 4.75 -6.66 4.42
CA SER A 69 5.16 -5.31 4.03
C SER A 69 5.84 -4.55 5.16
N ARG A 70 5.32 -4.65 6.40
CA ARG A 70 5.95 -4.04 7.58
C ARG A 70 7.27 -4.70 7.94
N ILE A 71 7.34 -6.02 7.90
CA ILE A 71 8.58 -6.75 8.20
C ILE A 71 9.65 -6.40 7.17
N ALA A 72 9.30 -6.36 5.88
CA ALA A 72 10.26 -6.03 4.82
C ALA A 72 10.84 -4.61 4.97
N ALA A 73 10.07 -3.69 5.55
CA ALA A 73 10.50 -2.31 5.80
C ALA A 73 11.17 -2.09 7.17
N SER A 74 11.31 -3.13 8.02
CA SER A 74 11.69 -2.95 9.43
C SER A 74 13.06 -2.32 9.66
N ASP A 75 13.99 -2.53 8.72
CA ASP A 75 15.37 -2.02 8.82
C ASP A 75 15.55 -0.68 8.08
N GLY A 76 14.48 -0.17 7.46
CA GLY A 76 14.46 1.13 6.79
C GLY A 76 14.00 2.25 7.72
N SER A 77 14.48 3.47 7.47
CA SER A 77 14.05 4.68 8.20
C SER A 77 13.03 5.53 7.45
N GLY A 78 12.64 5.14 6.24
CA GLY A 78 11.78 5.92 5.35
C GLY A 78 10.33 5.44 5.34
N ALA A 79 10.03 4.45 4.50
CA ALA A 79 8.68 3.91 4.38
C ALA A 79 8.35 2.96 5.55
N ILE A 80 7.13 3.06 6.08
CA ILE A 80 6.61 2.15 7.13
C ILE A 80 6.23 0.78 6.54
N PHE A 81 5.90 0.76 5.24
CA PHE A 81 5.41 -0.38 4.49
C PHE A 81 6.19 -0.51 3.19
N ALA A 82 6.72 -1.70 2.90
CA ALA A 82 7.24 -2.00 1.57
C ALA A 82 6.07 -1.98 0.55
N PRO A 83 6.25 -1.41 -0.66
CA PRO A 83 5.16 -1.17 -1.61
C PRO A 83 4.68 -2.43 -2.35
N LEU A 84 4.67 -3.61 -1.72
CA LEU A 84 4.51 -4.94 -2.33
C LEU A 84 3.42 -5.03 -3.41
N ALA A 85 2.24 -4.46 -3.16
CA ALA A 85 1.11 -4.50 -4.10
C ALA A 85 1.35 -3.66 -5.37
N MET A 86 2.24 -2.66 -5.35
CA MET A 86 2.51 -1.79 -6.50
C MET A 86 3.17 -2.55 -7.66
N GLY A 87 3.92 -3.62 -7.38
CA GLY A 87 4.55 -4.50 -8.37
C GLY A 87 3.57 -5.47 -9.05
N GLY A 88 2.29 -5.47 -8.66
CA GLY A 88 1.26 -6.39 -9.15
C GLY A 88 1.28 -7.74 -8.43
N ALA A 89 0.45 -8.67 -8.89
CA ALA A 89 0.22 -9.94 -8.19
C ALA A 89 1.40 -10.92 -8.24
N GLY A 90 2.43 -10.67 -9.08
CA GLY A 90 3.50 -11.63 -9.37
C GLY A 90 4.32 -12.06 -8.13
N GLY A 91 4.71 -11.10 -7.30
CA GLY A 91 5.52 -11.35 -6.10
C GLY A 91 4.75 -12.01 -4.95
N LEU A 92 3.41 -12.01 -5.00
CA LEU A 92 2.54 -12.57 -3.96
C LEU A 92 1.97 -13.95 -4.34
N ARG A 93 2.41 -14.54 -5.45
CA ARG A 93 1.92 -15.85 -5.91
C ARG A 93 2.42 -16.97 -5.00
N VAL A 94 1.50 -17.84 -4.58
CA VAL A 94 1.76 -18.95 -3.65
C VAL A 94 2.28 -20.22 -4.36
N SER A 95 2.51 -20.20 -5.68
CA SER A 95 2.92 -21.38 -6.45
C SER A 95 4.44 -21.60 -6.51
N GLY A 96 4.85 -22.84 -6.79
CA GLY A 96 6.26 -23.23 -6.97
C GLY A 96 7.00 -23.59 -5.69
N LEU A 97 8.28 -23.93 -5.83
CA LEU A 97 9.18 -24.27 -4.72
C LEU A 97 9.62 -23.01 -3.94
N PRO A 98 10.09 -23.14 -2.69
CA PRO A 98 10.51 -21.98 -1.88
C PRO A 98 11.52 -21.04 -2.56
N PRO A 99 12.58 -21.52 -3.26
CA PRO A 99 13.51 -20.63 -3.96
C PRO A 99 12.84 -19.83 -5.10
N GLU A 100 11.89 -20.44 -5.81
CA GLU A 100 11.16 -19.76 -6.89
C GLU A 100 10.22 -18.67 -6.34
N ARG A 101 9.56 -18.96 -5.21
CA ARG A 101 8.73 -17.98 -4.51
C ARG A 101 9.56 -16.78 -4.06
N LEU A 102 10.73 -17.03 -3.47
CA LEU A 102 11.65 -15.98 -3.06
C LEU A 102 12.14 -15.15 -4.25
N ALA A 103 12.51 -15.77 -5.37
CA ALA A 103 12.92 -15.06 -6.57
C ALA A 103 11.81 -14.12 -7.08
N ARG A 104 10.58 -14.63 -7.23
CA ARG A 104 9.43 -13.81 -7.66
C ARG A 104 9.10 -12.70 -6.67
N TRP A 105 9.23 -12.95 -5.36
CA TRP A 105 9.06 -11.96 -4.32
C TRP A 105 10.06 -10.80 -4.47
N LEU A 106 11.34 -11.11 -4.65
CA LEU A 106 12.39 -10.11 -4.84
C LEU A 106 12.18 -9.30 -6.12
N ASP A 107 11.86 -9.96 -7.24
CA ASP A 107 11.56 -9.29 -8.51
C ASP A 107 10.33 -8.38 -8.41
N GLY A 108 9.28 -8.87 -7.74
CA GLY A 108 8.05 -8.12 -7.48
C GLY A 108 8.30 -6.90 -6.59
N MET A 109 9.10 -7.05 -5.54
CA MET A 109 9.47 -5.96 -4.63
C MET A 109 10.33 -4.91 -5.34
N ASN A 110 11.31 -5.32 -6.15
CA ASN A 110 12.12 -4.39 -6.95
C ASN A 110 11.23 -3.58 -7.91
N SER A 111 10.34 -4.26 -8.64
CA SER A 111 9.39 -3.62 -9.55
C SER A 111 8.46 -2.65 -8.83
N ALA A 112 8.00 -3.03 -7.63
CA ALA A 112 7.16 -2.20 -6.77
C ALA A 112 7.88 -0.93 -6.29
N ILE A 113 9.13 -1.05 -5.84
CA ILE A 113 9.95 0.06 -5.37
C ILE A 113 10.20 1.05 -6.51
N LEU A 114 10.59 0.57 -7.70
CA LEU A 114 10.80 1.43 -8.87
C LEU A 114 9.52 2.19 -9.26
N LYS A 115 8.36 1.53 -9.17
CA LYS A 115 7.07 2.19 -9.44
C LYS A 115 6.70 3.22 -8.37
N ALA A 116 6.98 2.92 -7.10
CA ALA A 116 6.77 3.85 -6.00
C ALA A 116 7.64 5.10 -6.15
N MET A 117 8.93 4.92 -6.46
CA MET A 117 9.86 6.03 -6.73
C MET A 117 9.37 6.91 -7.89
N ARG A 118 8.98 6.29 -9.01
CA ARG A 118 8.41 7.05 -10.15
C ARG A 118 7.17 7.86 -9.75
N THR A 119 6.30 7.29 -8.91
CA THR A 119 5.12 8.00 -8.43
C THR A 119 5.51 9.21 -7.57
N LEU A 120 6.57 9.10 -6.75
CA LEU A 120 7.09 10.22 -5.97
C LEU A 120 7.71 11.30 -6.88
N ASP A 121 8.47 10.91 -7.90
CA ASP A 121 9.05 11.84 -8.89
C ASP A 121 7.95 12.59 -9.66
N ASP A 122 6.88 11.89 -10.05
CA ASP A 122 5.72 12.48 -10.72
C ASP A 122 5.02 13.50 -9.81
N VAL A 123 4.87 13.19 -8.52
CA VAL A 123 4.29 14.11 -7.52
C VAL A 123 5.19 15.32 -7.31
N GLU A 124 6.50 15.17 -7.23
CA GLU A 124 7.45 16.27 -7.07
C GLU A 124 7.43 17.20 -8.30
N THR A 125 7.48 16.62 -9.49
CA THR A 125 7.38 17.34 -10.77
C THR A 125 6.06 18.12 -10.86
N TRP A 126 4.96 17.45 -10.54
CA TRP A 126 3.64 18.08 -10.50
C TRP A 126 3.60 19.23 -9.49
N THR A 127 4.17 19.04 -8.31
CA THR A 127 4.19 20.03 -7.23
C THR A 127 4.86 21.30 -7.72
N GLY A 128 6.08 21.21 -8.28
CA GLY A 128 6.82 22.34 -8.84
C GLY A 128 6.05 23.08 -9.94
N ARG A 129 5.41 22.34 -10.85
CA ARG A 129 4.53 22.94 -11.87
C ARG A 129 3.34 23.67 -11.25
N ALA A 130 2.67 23.07 -10.27
CA ALA A 130 1.54 23.67 -9.59
C ALA A 130 1.94 24.95 -8.84
N GLU A 131 3.12 25.00 -8.19
CA GLU A 131 3.60 26.23 -7.54
C GLU A 131 3.72 27.38 -8.53
N ASN A 132 4.35 27.13 -9.68
CA ASN A 132 4.57 28.15 -10.71
C ASN A 132 3.26 28.65 -11.32
N VAL A 133 2.37 27.73 -11.70
CA VAL A 133 1.07 28.07 -12.32
C VAL A 133 0.17 28.83 -11.34
N MET A 134 0.21 28.47 -10.05
CA MET A 134 -0.65 29.06 -9.02
C MET A 134 -0.04 30.30 -8.34
N ALA A 135 1.17 30.74 -8.70
CA ALA A 135 1.89 31.82 -8.03
C ALA A 135 1.12 33.16 -7.98
N HIS A 136 0.23 33.42 -8.94
CA HIS A 136 -0.59 34.63 -9.01
C HIS A 136 -1.88 34.55 -8.18
N LEU A 137 -2.24 33.36 -7.67
CA LEU A 137 -3.43 33.18 -6.85
C LEU A 137 -3.17 33.63 -5.42
N SER A 138 -4.14 34.36 -4.85
CA SER A 138 -4.07 34.85 -3.47
C SER A 138 -4.90 33.98 -2.52
N GLY A 139 -4.58 34.07 -1.23
CA GLY A 139 -5.29 33.37 -0.16
C GLY A 139 -4.70 31.99 0.17
N ARG A 140 -5.29 31.35 1.20
CA ARG A 140 -4.75 30.10 1.77
C ARG A 140 -5.26 28.84 1.07
N THR A 141 -6.42 28.89 0.42
CA THR A 141 -7.06 27.73 -0.23
C THR A 141 -6.23 27.15 -1.37
N PRO A 142 -5.63 27.94 -2.30
CA PRO A 142 -4.81 27.38 -3.37
C PRO A 142 -3.62 26.56 -2.84
N VAL A 143 -2.88 27.10 -1.86
CA VAL A 143 -1.74 26.41 -1.23
C VAL A 143 -2.19 25.15 -0.50
N ALA A 144 -3.29 25.23 0.27
CA ALA A 144 -3.81 24.08 1.00
C ALA A 144 -4.28 22.95 0.05
N LEU A 145 -4.89 23.31 -1.09
CA LEU A 145 -5.29 22.32 -2.10
C LEU A 145 -4.08 21.67 -2.76
N ARG A 146 -3.04 22.44 -3.10
CA ARG A 146 -1.79 21.87 -3.60
C ARG A 146 -1.22 20.83 -2.64
N THR A 147 -1.12 21.17 -1.35
CA THR A 147 -0.69 20.24 -0.30
C THR A 147 -1.57 18.98 -0.24
N ALA A 148 -2.89 19.13 -0.34
CA ALA A 148 -3.81 17.99 -0.35
C ALA A 148 -3.53 17.03 -1.52
N PHE A 149 -3.29 17.56 -2.73
CA PHE A 149 -2.96 16.73 -3.89
C PHE A 149 -1.55 16.12 -3.86
N CYS A 150 -0.58 16.73 -3.17
CA CYS A 150 0.74 16.10 -2.93
C CYS A 150 0.64 14.90 -1.99
N GLN A 151 -0.31 14.91 -1.06
CA GLN A 151 -0.43 13.90 0.01
C GLN A 151 -1.40 12.77 -0.33
N TRP A 152 -2.33 13.00 -1.26
CA TRP A 152 -3.40 12.07 -1.55
C TRP A 152 -3.48 11.78 -3.06
N PRO A 153 -3.47 10.49 -3.47
CA PRO A 153 -3.47 10.12 -4.89
C PRO A 153 -4.76 10.54 -5.62
N MET A 154 -5.86 10.65 -4.88
CA MET A 154 -7.15 11.12 -5.36
C MET A 154 -7.82 11.97 -4.30
N VAL A 155 -8.42 13.09 -4.70
CA VAL A 155 -9.08 14.04 -3.81
C VAL A 155 -10.49 14.29 -4.31
N SER A 156 -11.47 14.25 -3.40
CA SER A 156 -12.86 14.65 -3.66
C SER A 156 -13.13 16.04 -3.08
N ALA A 157 -14.20 16.72 -3.52
CA ALA A 157 -14.55 18.03 -2.95
C ALA A 157 -14.84 17.99 -1.43
N PRO A 158 -15.54 16.97 -0.86
CA PRO A 158 -15.69 16.85 0.59
C PRO A 158 -14.37 16.65 1.33
N MET A 159 -13.50 15.82 0.78
CA MET A 159 -12.18 15.58 1.35
C MET A 159 -11.32 16.86 1.34
N ALA A 160 -11.33 17.59 0.22
CA ALA A 160 -10.63 18.87 0.12
C ALA A 160 -11.19 19.93 1.09
N GLU A 161 -12.50 20.01 1.29
CA GLU A 161 -13.09 20.88 2.33
C GLU A 161 -12.58 20.52 3.73
N ALA A 162 -12.59 19.23 4.08
CA ALA A 162 -12.11 18.77 5.39
C ALA A 162 -10.60 19.01 5.59
N LEU A 163 -9.79 18.74 4.56
CA LEU A 163 -8.33 18.88 4.63
C LEU A 163 -7.86 20.35 4.62
N THR A 164 -8.56 21.23 3.90
CA THR A 164 -8.15 22.63 3.75
C THR A 164 -8.82 23.57 4.73
N GLY A 165 -9.94 23.17 5.34
CA GLY A 165 -10.79 24.02 6.17
C GLY A 165 -11.48 25.16 5.41
N ALA A 166 -11.39 25.17 4.07
CA ALA A 166 -12.07 26.15 3.23
C ALA A 166 -13.51 25.73 2.95
N SER A 167 -14.41 26.69 2.70
CA SER A 167 -15.81 26.38 2.38
C SER A 167 -15.92 25.54 1.10
N ARG A 168 -16.95 24.68 1.03
CA ARG A 168 -17.25 23.90 -0.17
C ARG A 168 -17.23 24.70 -1.47
N ALA A 169 -17.80 25.90 -1.45
CA ALA A 169 -17.85 26.77 -2.63
C ALA A 169 -16.45 27.26 -3.04
N ALA A 170 -15.58 27.59 -2.08
CA ALA A 170 -14.20 27.97 -2.36
C ALA A 170 -13.39 26.79 -2.92
N VAL A 171 -13.54 25.60 -2.35
CA VAL A 171 -12.92 24.37 -2.84
C VAL A 171 -13.36 24.07 -4.27
N GLN A 172 -14.66 24.07 -4.56
CA GLN A 172 -15.17 23.77 -5.89
C GLN A 172 -14.69 24.77 -6.95
N ARG A 173 -14.64 26.07 -6.63
CA ARG A 173 -14.08 27.08 -7.55
C ARG A 173 -12.61 26.82 -7.86
N ASN A 174 -11.80 26.50 -6.85
CA ASN A 174 -10.39 26.21 -7.06
C ASN A 174 -10.17 24.89 -7.81
N LEU A 175 -10.93 23.84 -7.51
CA LEU A 175 -10.86 22.58 -8.25
C LEU A 175 -11.21 22.77 -9.72
N ALA A 176 -12.29 23.50 -10.03
CA ALA A 176 -12.66 23.82 -11.40
C ALA A 176 -11.55 24.61 -12.13
N TRP A 177 -10.92 25.56 -11.43
CA TRP A 177 -9.80 26.33 -11.99
C TRP A 177 -8.56 25.48 -12.22
N MET A 178 -8.18 24.62 -11.26
CA MET A 178 -7.01 23.73 -11.37
C MET A 178 -7.20 22.73 -12.50
N GLU A 179 -8.42 22.23 -12.69
CA GLU A 179 -8.77 21.33 -13.79
C GLU A 179 -8.69 22.06 -15.14
N ALA A 180 -9.28 23.25 -15.26
CA ALA A 180 -9.18 24.08 -16.47
C ALA A 180 -7.73 24.48 -16.81
N SER A 181 -6.87 24.61 -15.79
CA SER A 181 -5.44 24.91 -15.93
C SER A 181 -4.58 23.68 -16.21
N GLY A 182 -5.20 22.49 -16.31
CA GLY A 182 -4.51 21.23 -16.58
C GLY A 182 -3.57 20.77 -15.45
N LEU A 183 -3.81 21.22 -14.22
CA LEU A 183 -3.09 20.75 -13.03
C LEU A 183 -3.71 19.48 -12.46
N ILE A 184 -5.02 19.28 -12.60
CA ILE A 184 -5.70 18.08 -12.11
C ILE A 184 -6.66 17.56 -13.18
N CYS A 185 -6.99 16.28 -13.13
CA CYS A 185 -7.98 15.68 -14.01
C CYS A 185 -9.02 14.89 -13.22
N GLU A 186 -10.29 15.05 -13.59
CA GLU A 186 -11.41 14.26 -13.09
C GLU A 186 -11.30 12.81 -13.60
N VAL A 187 -11.58 11.83 -12.73
CA VAL A 187 -11.40 10.40 -13.05
C VAL A 187 -12.62 9.51 -12.87
N THR A 188 -13.74 10.03 -12.35
CA THR A 188 -14.94 9.23 -12.06
C THR A 188 -15.96 9.24 -13.18
N GLY A 189 -15.92 10.23 -14.09
CA GLY A 189 -16.84 10.33 -15.24
C GLY A 189 -18.32 10.50 -14.86
N GLN A 190 -18.66 10.65 -13.57
CA GLN A 190 -20.03 10.75 -13.07
C GLN A 190 -20.23 12.02 -12.26
N GLY A 191 -21.22 12.83 -12.64
CA GLY A 191 -21.36 14.22 -12.19
C GLY A 191 -21.49 14.45 -10.67
N ARG A 192 -22.00 13.49 -9.89
CA ARG A 192 -22.30 13.70 -8.45
C ARG A 192 -21.14 13.39 -7.50
N TYR A 193 -20.24 12.47 -7.85
CA TYR A 193 -19.15 12.01 -6.97
C TYR A 193 -17.79 12.14 -7.64
N ARG A 194 -17.47 13.37 -8.06
CA ARG A 194 -16.22 13.67 -8.74
C ARG A 194 -15.02 13.50 -7.83
N MET A 195 -14.00 12.85 -8.36
CA MET A 195 -12.67 12.78 -7.77
C MET A 195 -11.66 13.22 -8.81
N TRP A 196 -10.62 13.89 -8.34
CA TRP A 196 -9.54 14.38 -9.16
C TRP A 196 -8.23 13.73 -8.74
N LYS A 197 -7.33 13.53 -9.70
CA LYS A 197 -5.93 13.22 -9.46
C LYS A 197 -5.04 14.31 -10.06
N THR A 198 -3.78 14.35 -9.67
CA THR A 198 -2.78 15.19 -10.31
C THR A 198 -2.65 14.85 -11.80
N ALA A 199 -2.49 15.87 -12.64
CA ALA A 199 -2.18 15.69 -14.05
C ALA A 199 -0.67 15.47 -14.19
N VAL A 200 -0.28 14.25 -14.58
CA VAL A 200 1.11 13.92 -14.96
C VAL A 200 1.39 14.45 -16.35
#